data_AF-A0ABD5WR36-F1
#
_entry.id   AF-A0ABD5WR36-F1
#
_cell.length_a   1.000
_cell.length_b   1.000
_cell.length_c   1.000
_cell.angle_alpha   90.00
_cell.angle_beta   90.00
_cell.angle_gamma   90.00
#
_symmetry.space_group_name_H-M   'P 1'
#
loop_
_entity.id
_entity.type
_entity.pdbx_description
1 polymer ?
#
loop_
_entity_poly.entity_id
_entity_poly.type
_entity_poly.pdbx_seq_one_letter_code
_entity_poly.pdbx_strand_id
1 'polypeptide(L)'
;MSVEEISEADAELAAEVETVLEDAPVDAMGRRALATISEGGVELIADAVTPFEDRRAVIEWMTRCTVHSLGELPETWFTASDSSEVETAVLFDRVMMSALLGRPWGDVGAVDDDWAREERLALVAKDVLPAMHAGVREIRWSATDYSAPASKMDPDPLNQRHPAMRPGLTDLLERAEWLVEQLLDGFGSGAEYLSWASFATTATYGELDREVARGAYFETGIRSALIRNGGDGDRFTRENWAARYLLPAITRAAAQEASRGAEKDEAAEKDTSIPQT
;
A
#
# COMPACT_ATOMS: atom_id res chain seq x y z
N MET A 1 7.84 11.89 -23.20
CA MET A 1 6.95 12.58 -22.27
C MET A 1 7.85 13.18 -21.22
N SER A 2 7.89 14.50 -21.14
CA SER A 2 8.65 15.22 -20.12
C SER A 2 8.01 14.95 -18.77
N VAL A 3 8.81 14.59 -17.78
CA VAL A 3 8.46 14.72 -16.36
C VAL A 3 8.02 16.17 -16.20
N GLU A 4 6.73 16.42 -15.97
CA GLU A 4 6.28 17.72 -15.48
C GLU A 4 7.02 17.96 -14.18
N GLU A 5 7.82 19.03 -14.11
CA GLU A 5 8.59 19.38 -12.92
C GLU A 5 7.61 19.46 -11.75
N ILE A 6 7.82 18.63 -10.72
CA ILE A 6 7.17 18.76 -9.42
C ILE A 6 7.32 20.23 -9.01
N SER A 7 6.22 20.87 -8.62
CA SER A 7 6.28 22.29 -8.28
C SER A 7 7.25 22.47 -7.11
N GLU A 8 7.99 23.59 -7.11
CA GLU A 8 8.93 23.92 -6.02
C GLU A 8 8.24 23.85 -4.65
N ALA A 9 6.97 24.27 -4.59
CA ALA A 9 6.13 24.21 -3.41
C ALA A 9 5.81 22.76 -2.95
N ASP A 10 5.57 21.83 -3.87
CA ASP A 10 5.32 20.42 -3.50
C ASP A 10 6.60 19.74 -3.01
N ALA A 11 7.75 20.07 -3.60
CA ALA A 11 9.05 19.59 -3.14
C ALA A 11 9.42 20.17 -1.76
N GLU A 12 9.15 21.46 -1.53
CA GLU A 12 9.36 22.11 -0.23
C GLU A 12 8.46 21.49 0.85
N LEU A 13 7.19 21.22 0.54
CA LEU A 13 6.29 20.56 1.47
C LEU A 13 6.72 19.13 1.80
N ALA A 14 7.13 18.34 0.80
CA ALA A 14 7.63 16.99 1.03
C ALA A 14 8.87 17.01 1.95
N ALA A 15 9.79 17.96 1.71
CA ALA A 15 10.97 18.15 2.55
C ALA A 15 10.61 18.65 3.97
N GLU A 16 9.60 19.52 4.12
CA GLU A 16 9.11 19.97 5.43
C GLU A 16 8.54 18.79 6.23
N VAL A 17 7.72 17.96 5.58
CA VAL A 17 7.18 16.73 6.16
C VAL A 17 8.33 15.82 6.60
N GLU A 18 9.29 15.52 5.72
CA GLU A 18 10.46 14.70 6.05
C GLU A 18 11.27 15.28 7.22
N THR A 19 11.53 16.60 7.23
CA THR A 19 12.28 17.29 8.30
C THR A 19 11.58 17.19 9.67
N VAL A 20 10.27 17.43 9.73
CA VAL A 20 9.49 17.32 10.97
C VAL A 20 9.59 15.90 11.56
N LEU A 21 9.84 14.91 10.70
CA LEU A 21 9.81 13.50 11.04
C LEU A 21 11.20 12.97 11.42
N GLU A 22 12.27 13.46 10.78
CA GLU A 22 13.65 13.24 11.24
C GLU A 22 13.86 13.73 12.68
N ASP A 23 13.21 14.84 13.06
CA ASP A 23 13.29 15.42 14.40
C ASP A 23 12.37 14.75 15.45
N ALA A 24 11.52 13.80 15.03
CA ALA A 24 10.61 13.13 15.94
C ALA A 24 11.37 12.16 16.88
N PRO A 25 11.08 12.12 18.19
CA PRO A 25 11.79 11.27 19.15
C PRO A 25 11.29 9.81 19.08
N VAL A 26 11.35 9.20 17.90
CA VAL A 26 10.89 7.83 17.63
C VAL A 26 11.68 6.83 18.49
N ASP A 27 12.98 7.08 18.70
CA ASP A 27 13.87 6.30 19.58
C ASP A 27 13.47 6.29 21.06
N ALA A 28 12.68 7.28 21.50
CA ALA A 28 12.19 7.35 22.87
C ALA A 28 10.94 6.48 23.10
N MET A 29 10.34 5.92 22.04
CA MET A 29 9.21 5.01 22.16
C MET A 29 9.69 3.62 22.60
N GLY A 30 9.42 3.25 23.86
CA GLY A 30 9.80 1.92 24.40
C GLY A 30 9.19 0.70 23.68
N ARG A 31 8.23 0.92 22.76
CA ARG A 31 7.56 -0.12 21.98
C ARG A 31 7.95 -0.02 20.50
N ARG A 32 8.93 -0.80 20.10
CA ARG A 32 9.60 -0.71 18.78
C ARG A 32 8.69 -1.06 17.60
N ALA A 33 7.75 -2.00 17.76
CA ALA A 33 6.72 -2.26 16.75
C ALA A 33 5.84 -1.03 16.45
N LEU A 34 5.67 -0.12 17.40
CA LEU A 34 4.93 1.13 17.17
C LEU A 34 5.78 2.16 16.41
N ALA A 35 7.10 2.15 16.63
CA ALA A 35 8.04 3.00 15.90
C ALA A 35 8.07 2.65 14.41
N THR A 36 8.14 1.36 14.04
CA THR A 36 8.20 0.96 12.62
C THR A 36 6.91 1.21 11.85
N ILE A 37 5.73 1.09 12.48
CA ILE A 37 4.47 1.53 11.84
C ILE A 37 4.47 3.05 11.64
N SER A 38 4.97 3.80 12.63
CA SER A 38 5.01 5.26 12.55
C SER A 38 5.92 5.70 11.41
N GLU A 39 7.11 5.10 11.27
CA GLU A 39 8.06 5.36 10.18
C GLU A 39 7.50 5.01 8.79
N GLY A 40 6.94 3.81 8.61
CA GLY A 40 6.31 3.47 7.32
C GLY A 40 5.08 4.34 7.00
N GLY A 41 4.34 4.77 8.03
CA GLY A 41 3.23 5.73 7.85
C GLY A 41 3.70 7.10 7.39
N VAL A 42 4.89 7.53 7.82
CA VAL A 42 5.52 8.80 7.44
C VAL A 42 5.89 8.83 5.97
N GLU A 43 6.57 7.80 5.47
CA GLU A 43 6.95 7.70 4.05
C GLU A 43 5.72 7.78 3.14
N LEU A 44 4.64 7.10 3.53
CA LEU A 44 3.38 7.10 2.79
C LEU A 44 2.68 8.45 2.77
N ILE A 45 2.84 9.25 3.83
CA ILE A 45 2.32 10.62 3.89
C ILE A 45 3.14 11.53 2.97
N ALA A 46 4.48 11.40 3.00
CA ALA A 46 5.37 12.16 2.13
C ALA A 46 5.08 11.89 0.65
N ASP A 47 4.89 10.63 0.27
CA ASP A 47 4.48 10.26 -1.09
C ASP A 47 3.17 10.93 -1.49
N ALA A 48 2.16 10.86 -0.61
CA ALA A 48 0.82 11.34 -0.89
C ALA A 48 0.72 12.86 -1.05
N VAL A 49 1.62 13.65 -0.46
CA VAL A 49 1.57 15.12 -0.61
C VAL A 49 2.11 15.58 -1.97
N THR A 50 2.86 14.73 -2.67
CA THR A 50 3.33 14.99 -4.03
C THR A 50 2.41 14.35 -5.09
N PRO A 51 2.31 14.94 -6.30
CA PRO A 51 1.58 14.30 -7.39
C PRO A 51 2.24 12.98 -7.84
N PHE A 52 1.43 11.93 -8.01
CA PHE A 52 1.85 10.65 -8.57
C PHE A 52 2.01 10.73 -10.09
N GLU A 53 2.98 9.99 -10.64
CA GLU A 53 3.26 9.99 -12.09
C GLU A 53 2.06 9.49 -12.89
N ASP A 54 1.41 8.42 -12.42
CA ASP A 54 0.25 7.81 -13.06
C ASP A 54 -0.60 7.00 -12.07
N ARG A 55 -1.66 6.38 -12.59
CA ARG A 55 -2.58 5.57 -11.79
C ARG A 55 -1.95 4.26 -11.29
N ARG A 56 -0.91 3.75 -11.98
CA ARG A 56 -0.13 2.59 -11.50
C ARG A 56 0.60 2.97 -10.21
N ALA A 57 1.27 4.12 -10.19
CA ALA A 57 1.96 4.61 -8.99
C ALA A 57 1.00 4.78 -7.80
N VAL A 58 -0.24 5.24 -8.04
CA VAL A 58 -1.28 5.30 -7.00
C VAL A 58 -1.66 3.91 -6.48
N ILE A 59 -1.83 2.91 -7.35
CA ILE A 59 -2.17 1.52 -6.95
C ILE A 59 -1.02 0.89 -6.13
N GLU A 60 0.22 1.13 -6.53
CA GLU A 60 1.41 0.66 -5.81
C GLU A 60 1.52 1.33 -4.42
N TRP A 61 1.30 2.66 -4.35
CA TRP A 61 1.22 3.38 -3.08
C TRP A 61 0.08 2.87 -2.17
N MET A 62 -1.11 2.63 -2.71
CA MET A 62 -2.23 2.06 -1.95
C MET A 62 -1.92 0.65 -1.43
N THR A 63 -1.13 -0.14 -2.17
CA THR A 63 -0.66 -1.47 -1.74
C THR A 63 0.20 -1.35 -0.48
N ARG A 64 1.15 -0.41 -0.47
CA ARG A 64 1.98 -0.12 0.71
C ARG A 64 1.12 0.42 1.87
N CYS A 65 0.21 1.37 1.61
CA CYS A 65 -0.72 1.87 2.63
C CYS A 65 -1.51 0.76 3.31
N THR A 66 -1.97 -0.21 2.53
CA THR A 66 -2.73 -1.36 3.01
C THR A 66 -1.93 -2.20 4.01
N VAL A 67 -0.66 -2.49 3.72
CA VAL A 67 0.17 -3.30 4.61
C VAL A 67 0.62 -2.51 5.84
N HIS A 68 1.06 -1.27 5.68
CA HIS A 68 1.55 -0.44 6.78
C HIS A 68 0.44 0.02 7.74
N SER A 69 -0.79 0.15 7.26
CA SER A 69 -1.98 0.35 8.12
C SER A 69 -2.53 -0.95 8.72
N LEU A 70 -1.87 -2.09 8.49
CA LEU A 70 -2.31 -3.40 8.96
C LEU A 70 -3.70 -3.81 8.44
N GLY A 71 -4.08 -3.34 7.25
CA GLY A 71 -5.38 -3.60 6.65
C GLY A 71 -6.53 -2.77 7.22
N GLU A 72 -6.24 -1.72 8.00
CA GLU A 72 -7.24 -0.86 8.65
C GLU A 72 -7.76 0.30 7.75
N LEU A 73 -7.37 0.33 6.48
CA LEU A 73 -7.96 1.25 5.51
C LEU A 73 -9.47 0.99 5.38
N PRO A 74 -10.30 2.05 5.26
CA PRO A 74 -11.73 1.89 5.18
C PRO A 74 -12.13 1.17 3.89
N GLU A 75 -13.11 0.26 3.96
CA GLU A 75 -13.59 -0.51 2.80
C GLU A 75 -14.06 0.38 1.63
N THR A 76 -14.51 1.60 1.95
CA THR A 76 -14.90 2.61 0.95
C THR A 76 -13.78 3.02 0.01
N TRP A 77 -12.50 2.78 0.35
CA TRP A 77 -11.36 3.00 -0.57
C TRP A 77 -11.36 2.06 -1.77
N PHE A 78 -11.96 0.88 -1.63
CA PHE A 78 -11.88 -0.20 -2.62
C PHE A 78 -13.24 -0.46 -3.28
N THR A 79 -14.32 -0.20 -2.57
CA THR A 79 -15.68 -0.50 -3.05
C THR A 79 -16.31 0.74 -3.67
N ALA A 80 -16.48 0.73 -5.00
CA ALA A 80 -17.43 1.63 -5.65
C ALA A 80 -18.84 1.19 -5.22
N SER A 81 -19.62 2.12 -4.64
CA SER A 81 -20.99 1.80 -4.23
C SER A 81 -21.82 1.36 -5.45
N ASP A 82 -22.40 0.15 -5.41
CA ASP A 82 -23.30 -0.36 -6.45
C ASP A 82 -24.61 0.46 -6.52
N SER A 83 -24.90 1.31 -5.51
CA SER A 83 -26.01 2.25 -5.54
C SER A 83 -25.59 3.59 -6.16
N SER A 84 -25.94 3.74 -7.44
CA SER A 84 -25.98 4.96 -8.26
C SER A 84 -25.53 6.30 -7.63
N GLU A 85 -24.58 6.93 -8.33
CA GLU A 85 -24.22 8.37 -8.38
C GLU A 85 -22.99 8.87 -7.61
N VAL A 86 -22.42 8.13 -6.66
CA VAL A 86 -21.17 8.57 -5.99
C VAL A 86 -20.11 7.47 -6.06
N GLU A 87 -19.15 7.63 -6.98
CA GLU A 87 -17.90 6.87 -6.97
C GLU A 87 -17.10 7.29 -5.72
N THR A 88 -17.25 6.56 -4.61
CA THR A 88 -16.57 6.87 -3.33
C THR A 88 -15.18 6.26 -3.19
N ALA A 89 -14.87 5.26 -4.03
CA ALA A 89 -13.58 4.59 -3.99
C ALA A 89 -12.52 5.45 -4.67
N VAL A 90 -11.38 5.64 -4.00
CA VAL A 90 -10.30 6.57 -4.38
C VAL A 90 -9.90 6.39 -5.84
N LEU A 91 -9.73 5.14 -6.29
CA LEU A 91 -9.30 4.81 -7.66
C LEU A 91 -10.39 4.98 -8.73
N PHE A 92 -11.63 5.24 -8.33
CA PHE A 92 -12.76 5.47 -9.22
C PHE A 92 -13.23 6.92 -9.17
N ASP A 93 -12.99 7.63 -8.06
CA ASP A 93 -13.31 9.05 -7.91
C ASP A 93 -12.40 9.89 -8.80
N ARG A 94 -13.00 10.50 -9.83
CA ARG A 94 -12.26 11.31 -10.82
C ARG A 94 -11.64 12.56 -10.22
N VAL A 95 -12.30 13.16 -9.22
CA VAL A 95 -11.84 14.38 -8.54
C VAL A 95 -10.61 14.03 -7.73
N MET A 96 -10.70 12.98 -6.90
CA MET A 96 -9.56 12.51 -6.11
C MET A 96 -8.40 12.02 -6.97
N MET A 97 -8.66 11.24 -8.03
CA MET A 97 -7.61 10.82 -8.97
C MET A 97 -6.95 12.01 -9.65
N SER A 98 -7.70 13.05 -10.01
CA SER A 98 -7.12 14.26 -10.61
C SER A 98 -6.21 15.00 -9.63
N ALA A 99 -6.59 15.07 -8.35
CA ALA A 99 -5.77 15.66 -7.29
C ALA A 99 -4.49 14.85 -7.03
N LEU A 100 -4.60 13.52 -6.97
CA LEU A 100 -3.46 12.61 -6.78
C LEU A 100 -2.47 12.66 -7.94
N LEU A 101 -2.94 12.86 -9.17
CA LEU A 101 -2.08 12.97 -10.35
C LEU A 101 -1.60 14.40 -10.62
N GLY A 102 -2.15 15.41 -9.94
CA GLY A 102 -1.89 16.82 -10.22
C GLY A 102 -2.36 17.29 -11.62
N ARG A 103 -3.19 16.50 -12.29
CA ARG A 103 -3.66 16.79 -13.66
C ARG A 103 -5.03 16.17 -13.92
N PRO A 104 -5.78 16.67 -14.91
CA PRO A 104 -7.13 16.17 -15.17
C PRO A 104 -7.14 14.67 -15.49
N TRP A 105 -8.01 13.93 -14.81
CA TRP A 105 -8.27 12.51 -15.07
C TRP A 105 -9.76 12.28 -15.39
N GLY A 106 -10.02 11.67 -16.54
CA GLY A 106 -11.39 11.56 -17.08
C GLY A 106 -11.91 12.90 -17.60
N ASP A 107 -13.21 13.16 -17.41
CA ASP A 107 -13.89 14.38 -17.90
C ASP A 107 -13.79 15.57 -16.94
N VAL A 108 -12.80 15.59 -16.05
CA VAL A 108 -12.58 16.69 -15.09
C VAL A 108 -11.92 17.88 -15.81
N GLY A 109 -12.26 19.09 -15.38
CA GLY A 109 -11.64 20.32 -15.89
C GLY A 109 -10.18 20.45 -15.47
N ALA A 110 -9.57 21.60 -15.80
CA ALA A 110 -8.23 21.93 -15.33
C ALA A 110 -8.14 21.81 -13.79
N VAL A 111 -7.04 21.21 -13.33
CA VAL A 111 -6.74 21.04 -11.91
C VAL A 111 -5.92 22.24 -11.46
N ASP A 112 -6.35 22.87 -10.37
CA ASP A 112 -5.58 23.91 -9.69
C ASP A 112 -4.61 23.25 -8.69
N ASP A 113 -3.34 23.64 -8.72
CA ASP A 113 -2.28 22.99 -7.95
C ASP A 113 -2.49 23.10 -6.44
N ASP A 114 -2.97 24.26 -5.96
CA ASP A 114 -3.23 24.50 -4.55
C ASP A 114 -4.40 23.66 -4.06
N TRP A 115 -5.48 23.61 -4.84
CA TRP A 115 -6.61 22.72 -4.57
C TRP A 115 -6.20 21.25 -4.57
N ALA A 116 -5.43 20.79 -5.56
CA ALA A 116 -4.98 19.40 -5.64
C ALA A 116 -4.14 19.00 -4.43
N ARG A 117 -3.27 19.90 -3.97
CA ARG A 117 -2.48 19.72 -2.75
C ARG A 117 -3.36 19.62 -1.51
N GLU A 118 -4.36 20.49 -1.38
CA GLU A 118 -5.30 20.44 -0.25
C GLU A 118 -6.10 19.12 -0.22
N GLU A 119 -6.56 18.62 -1.37
CA GLU A 119 -7.26 17.34 -1.46
C GLU A 119 -6.36 16.14 -1.10
N ARG A 120 -5.08 16.16 -1.52
CA ARG A 120 -4.11 15.14 -1.12
C ARG A 120 -3.86 15.14 0.39
N LEU A 121 -3.70 16.32 1.00
CA LEU A 121 -3.62 16.46 2.45
C LEU A 121 -4.90 16.01 3.16
N ALA A 122 -6.07 16.31 2.59
CA ALA A 122 -7.36 15.89 3.12
C ALA A 122 -7.51 14.36 3.08
N LEU A 123 -7.09 13.69 2.01
CA LEU A 123 -7.05 12.22 1.91
C LEU A 123 -6.20 11.63 3.04
N VAL A 124 -5.00 12.17 3.25
CA VAL A 124 -4.11 11.73 4.33
C VAL A 124 -4.77 11.90 5.70
N ALA A 125 -5.29 13.09 5.98
CA ALA A 125 -5.85 13.42 7.29
C ALA A 125 -7.15 12.63 7.59
N LYS A 126 -7.96 12.37 6.57
CA LYS A 126 -9.28 11.74 6.70
C LYS A 126 -9.19 10.22 6.75
N ASP A 127 -8.30 9.62 5.97
CA ASP A 127 -8.31 8.18 5.74
C ASP A 127 -7.00 7.50 6.14
N VAL A 128 -5.84 7.99 5.65
CA VAL A 128 -4.54 7.34 5.90
C VAL A 128 -4.15 7.41 7.38
N LEU A 129 -4.13 8.60 7.98
CA LEU A 129 -3.71 8.78 9.36
C LEU A 129 -4.63 8.04 10.35
N PRO A 130 -5.97 8.08 10.22
CA PRO A 130 -6.85 7.27 11.04
C PRO A 130 -6.62 5.75 10.89
N ALA A 131 -6.35 5.26 9.68
CA ALA A 131 -6.03 3.85 9.46
C ALA A 131 -4.71 3.44 10.14
N MET A 132 -3.66 4.26 10.02
CA MET A 132 -2.39 4.04 10.73
C MET A 132 -2.58 4.02 12.25
N HIS A 133 -3.38 4.95 12.78
CA HIS A 133 -3.71 4.98 14.20
C HIS A 133 -4.54 3.76 14.63
N ALA A 134 -5.46 3.26 13.79
CA ALA A 134 -6.18 2.02 14.04
C ALA A 134 -5.24 0.81 14.08
N GLY A 135 -4.30 0.72 13.14
CA GLY A 135 -3.27 -0.34 13.12
C GLY A 135 -2.41 -0.33 14.38
N VAL A 136 -1.93 0.84 14.81
CA VAL A 136 -1.22 1.01 16.10
C VAL A 136 -2.08 0.53 17.27
N ARG A 137 -3.38 0.83 17.28
CA ARG A 137 -4.30 0.42 18.35
C ARG A 137 -4.53 -1.09 18.39
N GLU A 138 -4.47 -1.76 17.25
CA GLU A 138 -4.62 -3.21 17.15
C GLU A 138 -3.40 -3.92 17.76
N ILE A 139 -2.19 -3.50 17.37
CA ILE A 139 -0.97 -4.18 17.83
C ILE A 139 -0.51 -3.78 19.23
N ARG A 140 -0.94 -2.63 19.78
CA ARG A 140 -0.41 -2.14 21.08
C ARG A 140 -0.57 -3.10 22.26
N TRP A 141 -1.50 -4.06 22.18
CA TRP A 141 -1.74 -5.04 23.24
C TRP A 141 -1.01 -6.36 23.02
N SER A 142 -0.71 -6.69 21.76
CA SER A 142 0.07 -7.87 21.39
C SER A 142 1.56 -7.57 21.23
N ALA A 143 1.93 -6.28 21.17
CA ALA A 143 3.30 -5.83 21.03
C ALA A 143 4.11 -6.05 22.30
N THR A 144 5.30 -6.64 22.13
CA THR A 144 6.21 -6.96 23.22
C THR A 144 6.83 -5.69 23.78
N ASP A 145 6.78 -5.53 25.10
CA ASP A 145 7.46 -4.44 25.80
C ASP A 145 8.93 -4.81 26.00
N TYR A 146 9.83 -4.16 25.25
CA TYR A 146 11.28 -4.36 25.38
C TYR A 146 11.80 -3.46 26.51
N SER A 147 11.28 -3.60 27.72
CA SER A 147 11.61 -2.77 28.89
C SER A 147 12.76 -3.32 29.74
N ALA A 148 13.59 -4.22 29.21
CA ALA A 148 14.78 -4.70 29.92
C ALA A 148 15.84 -3.58 29.98
N PRO A 149 16.69 -3.50 31.04
CA PRO A 149 17.73 -2.49 31.10
C PRO A 149 18.69 -2.70 29.93
N ALA A 150 18.61 -1.82 28.92
CA ALA A 150 19.41 -1.74 27.70
C ALA A 150 20.60 -2.70 27.72
N SER A 151 20.33 -3.97 27.41
CA SER A 151 21.40 -4.90 27.16
C SER A 151 21.96 -4.52 25.78
N LYS A 152 23.22 -4.82 25.49
CA LYS A 152 23.82 -4.54 24.17
C LYS A 152 23.15 -5.29 22.99
N MET A 153 22.03 -5.97 23.23
CA MET A 153 21.22 -6.75 22.28
C MET A 153 19.81 -6.18 22.09
N ASP A 154 19.50 -4.99 22.60
CA ASP A 154 18.18 -4.40 22.35
C ASP A 154 18.08 -3.94 20.87
N PRO A 155 17.08 -4.40 20.11
CA PRO A 155 17.10 -4.34 18.65
C PRO A 155 16.66 -3.01 18.08
N ASP A 156 17.60 -2.15 17.70
CA ASP A 156 17.36 -0.76 17.25
C ASP A 156 16.14 -0.66 16.30
N PRO A 157 15.05 0.06 16.68
CA PRO A 157 13.86 0.17 15.84
C PRO A 157 14.16 0.77 14.47
N LEU A 158 15.13 1.68 14.38
CA LEU A 158 15.59 2.28 13.12
C LEU A 158 16.34 1.27 12.23
N ASN A 159 16.70 0.12 12.78
CA ASN A 159 17.29 -1.00 12.03
C ASN A 159 16.28 -2.14 11.79
N GLN A 160 14.98 -1.96 12.10
CA GLN A 160 13.94 -2.96 11.85
C GLN A 160 13.23 -2.69 10.52
N ARG A 161 13.44 -3.53 9.52
CA ARG A 161 12.76 -3.40 8.21
C ARG A 161 11.31 -3.90 8.18
N HIS A 162 10.85 -4.54 9.25
CA HIS A 162 9.57 -5.24 9.26
C HIS A 162 8.46 -4.33 9.80
N PRO A 163 7.35 -4.12 9.06
CA PRO A 163 6.16 -3.45 9.59
C PRO A 163 5.73 -4.12 10.89
N ALA A 164 5.55 -3.35 11.96
CA ALA A 164 5.23 -3.86 13.29
C ALA A 164 6.20 -4.92 13.84
N MET A 165 7.44 -5.00 13.34
CA MET A 165 8.39 -6.09 13.64
C MET A 165 7.87 -7.49 13.27
N ARG A 166 6.92 -7.59 12.33
CA ARG A 166 6.31 -8.86 11.90
C ARG A 166 6.81 -9.20 10.51
N PRO A 167 7.75 -10.16 10.36
CA PRO A 167 8.29 -10.53 9.05
C PRO A 167 7.23 -10.96 8.04
N GLY A 168 6.15 -11.59 8.52
CA GLY A 168 5.04 -11.99 7.64
C GLY A 168 4.37 -10.81 6.92
N LEU A 169 4.41 -9.59 7.48
CA LEU A 169 3.93 -8.38 6.81
C LEU A 169 4.90 -7.91 5.72
N THR A 170 6.21 -8.03 5.92
CA THR A 170 7.19 -7.78 4.85
C THR A 170 7.03 -8.81 3.74
N ASP A 171 6.95 -10.10 4.08
CA ASP A 171 6.77 -11.14 3.07
C ASP A 171 5.44 -10.95 2.32
N LEU A 172 4.39 -10.45 3.00
CA LEU A 172 3.13 -10.10 2.36
C LEU A 172 3.29 -8.90 1.42
N LEU A 173 4.01 -7.86 1.83
CA LEU A 173 4.25 -6.67 1.01
C LEU A 173 5.00 -7.03 -0.27
N GLU A 174 6.11 -7.77 -0.16
CA GLU A 174 6.90 -8.22 -1.33
C GLU A 174 6.05 -9.03 -2.31
N ARG A 175 5.21 -9.95 -1.78
CA ARG A 175 4.27 -10.71 -2.61
C ARG A 175 3.20 -9.81 -3.24
N ALA A 176 2.67 -8.85 -2.49
CA ALA A 176 1.62 -7.95 -2.95
C ALA A 176 2.12 -7.02 -4.07
N GLU A 177 3.32 -6.47 -3.92
CA GLU A 177 4.00 -5.66 -4.94
C GLU A 177 4.22 -6.46 -6.22
N TRP A 178 4.75 -7.69 -6.11
CA TRP A 178 4.89 -8.57 -7.25
C TRP A 178 3.54 -8.88 -7.92
N LEU A 179 2.50 -9.16 -7.14
CA LEU A 179 1.17 -9.46 -7.67
C LEU A 179 0.59 -8.29 -8.47
N VAL A 180 0.71 -7.08 -7.92
CA VAL A 180 0.25 -5.83 -8.54
C VAL A 180 1.05 -5.55 -9.80
N GLU A 181 2.38 -5.61 -9.74
CA GLU A 181 3.26 -5.37 -10.89
C GLU A 181 2.91 -6.29 -12.06
N GLN A 182 2.86 -7.60 -11.81
CA GLN A 182 2.53 -8.59 -12.86
C GLN A 182 1.14 -8.36 -13.45
N LEU A 183 0.16 -8.01 -12.61
CA LEU A 183 -1.18 -7.70 -13.08
C LEU A 183 -1.20 -6.43 -13.93
N LEU A 184 -0.49 -5.37 -13.54
CA LEU A 184 -0.49 -4.10 -14.26
C LEU A 184 0.28 -4.19 -15.58
N ASP A 185 1.36 -4.96 -15.62
CA ASP A 185 2.11 -5.26 -16.85
C ASP A 185 1.27 -6.06 -17.85
N GLY A 186 0.44 -6.99 -17.34
CA GLY A 186 -0.30 -7.93 -18.16
C GLY A 186 0.51 -9.19 -18.45
N PHE A 187 -0.21 -10.25 -18.83
CA PHE A 187 0.35 -11.59 -18.97
C PHE A 187 0.60 -11.91 -20.44
N GLY A 188 1.70 -12.58 -20.78
CA GLY A 188 1.96 -13.02 -22.15
C GLY A 188 1.04 -14.14 -22.64
N SER A 189 0.38 -14.86 -21.73
CA SER A 189 -0.53 -15.96 -22.08
C SER A 189 -1.59 -16.23 -21.02
N GLY A 190 -2.61 -17.01 -21.41
CA GLY A 190 -3.61 -17.50 -20.45
C GLY A 190 -3.03 -18.47 -19.41
N ALA A 191 -1.97 -19.22 -19.75
CA ALA A 191 -1.30 -20.11 -18.80
C ALA A 191 -0.55 -19.31 -17.73
N GLU A 192 0.08 -18.20 -18.13
CA GLU A 192 0.74 -17.26 -17.24
C GLU A 192 -0.26 -16.59 -16.30
N TYR A 193 -1.39 -16.10 -16.84
CA TYR A 193 -2.49 -15.59 -16.02
C TYR A 193 -2.99 -16.61 -14.99
N LEU A 194 -3.25 -17.86 -15.40
CA LEU A 194 -3.74 -18.89 -14.48
C LEU A 194 -2.71 -19.26 -13.40
N SER A 195 -1.42 -19.21 -13.74
CA SER A 195 -0.33 -19.44 -12.77
C SER A 195 -0.26 -18.31 -11.75
N TRP A 196 -0.32 -17.05 -12.24
CA TRP A 196 -0.42 -15.87 -11.40
C TRP A 196 -1.67 -15.92 -10.51
N ALA A 197 -2.85 -16.25 -11.05
CA ALA A 197 -4.10 -16.30 -10.29
C ALA A 197 -4.08 -17.36 -9.16
N SER A 198 -3.46 -18.50 -9.44
CA SER A 198 -3.22 -19.55 -8.44
C SER A 198 -2.29 -19.06 -7.32
N PHE A 199 -1.20 -18.39 -7.69
CA PHE A 199 -0.29 -17.80 -6.71
C PHE A 199 -0.97 -16.67 -5.92
N ALA A 200 -1.69 -15.76 -6.57
CA ALA A 200 -2.44 -14.67 -5.96
C ALA A 200 -3.42 -15.15 -4.89
N THR A 201 -4.15 -16.22 -5.17
CA THR A 201 -5.05 -16.85 -4.19
C THR A 201 -4.29 -17.32 -2.96
N THR A 202 -3.11 -17.92 -3.13
CA THR A 202 -2.30 -18.43 -2.01
C THR A 202 -1.64 -17.29 -1.24
N ALA A 203 -1.06 -16.32 -1.95
CA ALA A 203 -0.33 -15.18 -1.41
C ALA A 203 -1.21 -14.21 -0.62
N THR A 204 -2.51 -14.18 -0.93
CA THR A 204 -3.54 -13.42 -0.20
C THR A 204 -4.29 -14.27 0.83
N TYR A 205 -3.77 -15.46 1.19
CA TYR A 205 -4.42 -16.39 2.13
C TYR A 205 -5.85 -16.80 1.77
N GLY A 206 -6.19 -16.78 0.48
CA GLY A 206 -7.51 -17.08 -0.04
C GLY A 206 -8.48 -15.90 -0.06
N GLU A 207 -8.02 -14.69 0.27
CA GLU A 207 -8.86 -13.48 0.28
C GLU A 207 -9.24 -12.99 -1.11
N LEU A 208 -8.45 -13.32 -2.13
CA LEU A 208 -8.89 -13.15 -3.52
C LEU A 208 -9.90 -14.24 -3.87
N ASP A 209 -11.16 -13.84 -4.07
CA ASP A 209 -12.24 -14.77 -4.37
C ASP A 209 -11.93 -15.61 -5.62
N ARG A 210 -12.07 -16.93 -5.47
CA ARG A 210 -11.74 -17.90 -6.53
C ARG A 210 -12.58 -17.69 -7.79
N GLU A 211 -13.84 -17.27 -7.67
CA GLU A 211 -14.73 -17.03 -8.81
C GLU A 211 -14.39 -15.72 -9.50
N VAL A 212 -13.84 -14.74 -8.79
CA VAL A 212 -13.28 -13.52 -9.39
C VAL A 212 -12.04 -13.87 -10.22
N ALA A 213 -11.06 -14.57 -9.63
CA ALA A 213 -9.84 -14.98 -10.30
C ALA A 213 -10.12 -15.93 -11.49
N ARG A 214 -11.03 -16.89 -11.31
CA ARG A 214 -11.46 -17.81 -12.37
C ARG A 214 -12.29 -17.09 -13.44
N GLY A 215 -13.22 -16.25 -13.03
CA GLY A 215 -14.19 -15.57 -13.90
C GLY A 215 -13.51 -14.70 -14.95
N ALA A 216 -12.46 -13.97 -14.55
CA ALA A 216 -11.65 -13.14 -15.44
C ALA A 216 -11.02 -13.92 -16.62
N TYR A 217 -10.76 -15.24 -16.48
CA TYR A 217 -10.31 -16.07 -17.61
C TYR A 217 -11.43 -16.40 -18.61
N PHE A 218 -12.66 -16.58 -18.13
CA PHE A 218 -13.78 -16.97 -18.97
C PHE A 218 -14.47 -15.76 -19.63
N GLU A 219 -14.39 -14.59 -19.00
CA GLU A 219 -14.91 -13.35 -19.56
C GLU A 219 -13.98 -12.83 -20.66
N THR A 220 -14.47 -12.81 -21.91
CA THR A 220 -13.60 -12.56 -23.08
C THR A 220 -12.97 -11.17 -23.08
N GLY A 221 -13.70 -10.13 -22.64
CA GLY A 221 -13.19 -8.75 -22.57
C GLY A 221 -12.06 -8.60 -21.55
N ILE A 222 -12.33 -9.03 -20.31
CA ILE A 222 -11.35 -9.01 -19.22
C ILE A 222 -10.14 -9.88 -19.55
N ARG A 223 -10.35 -11.11 -20.03
CA ARG A 223 -9.26 -11.99 -20.45
C ARG A 223 -8.37 -11.33 -21.52
N SER A 224 -8.98 -10.68 -22.52
CA SER A 224 -8.23 -10.01 -23.58
C SER A 224 -7.36 -8.89 -23.02
N ALA A 225 -7.89 -8.08 -22.10
CA ALA A 225 -7.14 -6.98 -21.50
C ALA A 225 -6.02 -7.46 -20.56
N LEU A 226 -6.21 -8.60 -19.88
CA LEU A 226 -5.22 -9.19 -18.99
C LEU A 226 -4.08 -9.88 -19.76
N ILE A 227 -4.35 -10.57 -20.87
CA ILE A 227 -3.36 -11.36 -21.63
C ILE A 227 -2.65 -10.54 -22.73
N ARG A 228 -3.13 -9.34 -23.02
CA ARG A 228 -2.56 -8.53 -24.09
C ARG A 228 -1.81 -7.35 -23.51
N ASN A 229 -0.58 -7.15 -23.96
CA ASN A 229 0.15 -5.89 -23.78
C ASN A 229 -0.37 -4.84 -24.78
N GLY A 230 -1.69 -4.63 -24.80
CA GLY A 230 -2.35 -3.66 -25.66
C GLY A 230 -2.40 -2.27 -25.03
N GLY A 231 -2.96 -1.32 -25.81
CA GLY A 231 -2.96 0.12 -25.51
C GLY A 231 -3.78 0.52 -24.28
N ASP A 232 -4.08 1.81 -24.18
CA ASP A 232 -4.59 2.45 -22.97
C ASP A 232 -5.83 1.78 -22.34
N GLY A 233 -6.73 1.21 -23.15
CA GLY A 233 -7.91 0.50 -22.66
C GLY A 233 -7.60 -0.81 -21.93
N ASP A 234 -6.59 -1.56 -22.38
CA ASP A 234 -6.19 -2.81 -21.72
C ASP A 234 -5.53 -2.47 -20.37
N ARG A 235 -4.61 -1.48 -20.35
CA ARG A 235 -4.00 -0.96 -19.12
C ARG A 235 -5.07 -0.50 -18.12
N PHE A 236 -6.00 0.35 -18.54
CA PHE A 236 -7.08 0.85 -17.68
C PHE A 236 -7.94 -0.28 -17.10
N THR A 237 -8.18 -1.35 -17.88
CA THR A 237 -8.92 -2.52 -17.40
C THR A 237 -8.14 -3.27 -16.32
N ARG A 238 -6.81 -3.41 -16.45
CA ARG A 238 -5.97 -4.07 -15.43
C ARG A 238 -5.88 -3.26 -14.14
N GLU A 239 -5.71 -1.94 -14.26
CA GLU A 239 -5.76 -1.01 -13.12
C GLU A 239 -7.12 -1.10 -12.39
N ASN A 240 -8.24 -1.09 -13.12
CA ASN A 240 -9.58 -1.24 -12.53
C ASN A 240 -9.75 -2.60 -11.84
N TRP A 241 -9.21 -3.67 -12.43
CA TRP A 241 -9.28 -4.99 -11.84
C TRP A 241 -8.47 -5.06 -10.54
N ALA A 242 -7.26 -4.48 -10.54
CA ALA A 242 -6.41 -4.36 -9.35
C ALA A 242 -7.16 -3.61 -8.23
N ALA A 243 -7.72 -2.45 -8.57
CA ALA A 243 -8.50 -1.62 -7.67
C ALA A 243 -9.69 -2.35 -7.04
N ARG A 244 -10.48 -3.03 -7.89
CA ARG A 244 -11.76 -3.63 -7.49
C ARG A 244 -11.60 -4.95 -6.72
N TYR A 245 -10.55 -5.71 -7.01
CA TYR A 245 -10.45 -7.10 -6.55
C TYR A 245 -9.17 -7.40 -5.80
N LEU A 246 -8.01 -6.96 -6.31
CA LEU A 246 -6.72 -7.34 -5.75
C LEU A 246 -6.40 -6.56 -4.46
N LEU A 247 -6.51 -5.23 -4.50
CA LEU A 247 -6.26 -4.37 -3.33
C LEU A 247 -7.15 -4.74 -2.12
N PRO A 248 -8.48 -4.91 -2.27
CA PRO A 248 -9.29 -5.34 -1.13
C PRO A 248 -8.92 -6.75 -0.61
N ALA A 249 -8.46 -7.66 -1.48
CA ALA A 249 -7.94 -8.96 -1.03
C ALA A 249 -6.63 -8.82 -0.24
N ILE A 250 -5.70 -7.98 -0.70
CA ILE A 250 -4.46 -7.67 0.03
C ILE A 250 -4.78 -7.02 1.38
N THR A 251 -5.80 -6.16 1.46
CA THR A 251 -6.25 -5.52 2.71
C THR A 251 -6.70 -6.52 3.74
N ARG A 252 -7.54 -7.47 3.35
CA ARG A 252 -7.97 -8.54 4.26
C ARG A 252 -6.83 -9.48 4.63
N ALA A 253 -5.88 -9.72 3.72
CA ALA A 253 -4.68 -10.51 4.01
C ALA A 253 -3.78 -9.81 5.03
N ALA A 254 -3.59 -8.49 4.91
CA ALA A 254 -2.82 -7.67 5.85
C ALA A 254 -3.44 -7.67 7.24
N ALA A 255 -4.77 -7.48 7.35
CA ALA A 255 -5.48 -7.57 8.62
C ALA A 255 -5.34 -8.95 9.29
N GLN A 256 -5.41 -10.04 8.50
CA GLN A 256 -5.18 -11.38 9.03
C GLN A 256 -3.75 -11.61 9.51
N GLU A 257 -2.76 -11.19 8.73
CA GLU A 257 -1.35 -11.30 9.10
C GLU A 257 -1.04 -10.47 10.35
N ALA A 258 -1.58 -9.25 10.43
CA ALA A 258 -1.44 -8.39 11.60
C ALA A 258 -2.02 -9.05 12.86
N SER A 259 -3.21 -9.67 12.78
CA SER A 259 -3.86 -10.31 13.92
C SER A 259 -3.19 -11.62 14.38
N ARG A 260 -2.54 -12.38 13.47
CA ARG A 260 -2.01 -13.73 13.74
C ARG A 260 -0.50 -13.83 13.78
N GLY A 261 0.21 -12.86 13.19
CA GLY A 261 1.65 -12.85 13.07
C GLY A 261 2.35 -12.84 14.43
N ALA A 262 3.59 -13.31 14.47
CA ALA A 262 4.47 -13.16 15.62
C ALA A 262 5.51 -12.07 15.32
N GLU A 263 5.85 -11.28 16.34
CA GLU A 263 6.98 -10.36 16.25
C GLU A 263 8.29 -11.15 16.20
N LYS A 264 9.24 -10.70 15.39
CA LYS A 264 10.62 -11.19 15.40
C LYS A 264 11.60 -10.04 15.46
N ASP A 265 12.68 -10.28 16.19
CA ASP A 265 13.81 -9.38 16.32
C ASP A 265 14.94 -9.81 15.37
N GLU A 266 15.34 -8.93 14.45
CA GLU A 266 16.44 -9.18 13.52
C GLU A 266 17.84 -9.25 14.16
N ALA A 267 18.07 -8.53 15.27
CA ALA A 267 19.35 -8.55 15.98
C ALA A 267 19.59 -9.91 16.64
N ALA A 268 18.52 -10.56 17.10
CA ALA A 268 18.56 -11.92 17.64
C ALA A 268 18.84 -12.98 16.56
N GLU A 269 18.39 -12.77 15.31
CA GLU A 269 18.55 -13.74 14.22
C GLU A 269 20.01 -13.82 13.71
N LYS A 270 20.71 -12.68 13.66
CA LYS A 270 22.14 -12.62 13.29
C LYS A 270 23.06 -13.33 14.29
N ASP A 271 22.71 -13.39 15.57
CA ASP A 271 23.52 -14.03 16.62
C ASP A 271 23.37 -15.58 16.64
N THR A 272 22.28 -16.12 16.07
CA THR A 272 22.10 -17.57 15.88
C THR A 272 22.80 -18.16 14.66
N SER A 273 23.34 -17.33 13.77
CA SER A 273 24.18 -17.77 12.64
C SER A 273 25.61 -18.08 13.11
N ILE A 274 25.78 -19.19 13.83
CA ILE A 274 27.12 -19.72 14.20
C ILE A 274 27.87 -20.11 12.91
N PRO A 275 29.18 -19.78 12.76
CA PRO A 275 29.95 -20.16 11.57
C PRO A 275 30.02 -21.68 11.45
N GLN A 276 29.66 -22.22 10.29
CA GLN A 276 29.98 -23.61 9.98
C GLN A 276 31.50 -23.74 9.77
N THR A 277 32.17 -24.35 10.74
CA THR A 277 33.54 -24.88 10.61
C THR A 277 33.57 -26.18 9.81
#